data_AF-A0A5P0ZZY2-F1
#
_entry.id   AF-A0A5P0ZZY2-F1
#
_cell.length_a   1.000
_cell.length_b   1.000
_cell.length_c   1.000
_cell.angle_alpha   90.00
_cell.angle_beta   90.00
_cell.angle_gamma   90.00
#
_symmetry.space_group_name_H-M   'P 1'
#
loop_
_entity.id
_entity.type
_entity.pdbx_description
1 polymer ?
#
loop_
_entity_poly.entity_id
_entity_poly.type
_entity_poly.pdbx_seq_one_letter_code
_entity_poly.pdbx_strand_id
1 'polypeptide(L)'
;MFEIGFMENIILTVPLGLLIKRSFPQISIISMAILGFFIGGGIETTQYYLSHIFLINRTSDINDVIANGIGIVIGAILMITYELLTNRKVFSESRQR
;
A
#
# COMPACT_ATOMS: atom_id res chain seq x y z
N MET A 1 11.45 -11.85 15.12
CA MET A 1 10.06 -12.34 15.20
C MET A 1 9.23 -11.22 14.59
N PHE A 2 8.66 -11.37 13.40
CA PHE A 2 7.83 -10.29 12.84
C PHE A 2 6.63 -10.09 13.77
N GLU A 3 6.45 -8.88 14.28
CA GLU A 3 5.29 -8.58 15.12
C GLU A 3 4.02 -8.67 14.28
N ILE A 4 2.94 -9.19 14.85
CA ILE A 4 1.66 -9.35 14.15
C ILE A 4 1.18 -8.00 13.57
N GLY A 5 1.41 -6.90 14.31
CA GLY A 5 1.11 -5.54 13.87
C GLY A 5 1.81 -5.11 12.58
N PHE A 6 3.03 -5.60 12.34
CA PHE A 6 3.76 -5.28 11.11
C PHE A 6 3.06 -5.88 9.88
N MET A 7 2.57 -7.12 9.95
CA MET A 7 1.79 -7.70 8.86
C MET A 7 0.41 -7.06 8.71
N GLU A 8 -0.25 -6.73 9.81
CA GLU A 8 -1.54 -6.03 9.78
C GLU A 8 -1.43 -4.71 9.00
N ASN A 9 -0.42 -3.90 9.30
CA ASN A 9 -0.18 -2.63 8.62
C ASN A 9 0.07 -2.80 7.12
N ILE A 10 0.85 -3.81 6.70
CA ILE A 10 1.02 -4.13 5.27
C ILE A 10 -0.33 -4.48 4.63
N ILE A 11 -1.07 -5.43 5.21
CA ILE A 11 -2.32 -5.94 4.61
C ILE A 11 -3.35 -4.82 4.49
N LEU A 12 -3.45 -3.95 5.51
CA LEU A 12 -4.40 -2.85 5.54
C LEU A 12 -4.11 -1.76 4.49
N THR A 13 -2.85 -1.55 4.11
CA THR A 13 -2.50 -0.51 3.13
C THR A 13 -2.34 -1.01 1.71
N VAL A 14 -2.36 -2.33 1.47
CA VAL A 14 -2.40 -2.92 0.12
C VAL A 14 -3.57 -2.40 -0.73
N PRO A 15 -4.84 -2.39 -0.25
CA PRO A 15 -5.95 -1.83 -1.04
C PRO A 15 -5.74 -0.37 -1.43
N LEU A 16 -5.13 0.44 -0.56
CA LEU A 16 -4.83 1.84 -0.85
C LEU A 16 -3.80 1.97 -1.98
N GLY A 17 -2.73 1.18 -1.95
CA GLY A 17 -1.74 1.13 -3.03
C GLY A 17 -2.35 0.78 -4.39
N LEU A 18 -3.28 -0.19 -4.40
CA LEU A 18 -4.03 -0.58 -5.59
C LEU A 18 -4.88 0.59 -6.12
N LEU A 19 -5.66 1.24 -5.25
CA LEU A 19 -6.52 2.36 -5.61
C LEU A 19 -5.74 3.56 -6.14
N ILE A 20 -4.61 3.92 -5.51
CA ILE A 20 -3.76 5.01 -5.97
C ILE A 20 -3.20 4.68 -7.36
N LYS A 21 -2.63 3.48 -7.54
CA LYS A 21 -2.03 3.11 -8.82
C LYS A 21 -3.06 3.03 -9.95
N ARG A 22 -4.27 2.56 -9.66
CA ARG A 22 -5.40 2.54 -10.60
C ARG A 22 -5.85 3.95 -10.97
N SER A 23 -5.92 4.86 -10.00
CA SER A 23 -6.40 6.24 -10.23
C SER A 23 -5.37 7.10 -10.94
N PHE A 24 -4.08 6.81 -10.72
CA PHE A 24 -2.96 7.53 -11.31
C PHE A 24 -1.94 6.57 -11.92
N PRO A 25 -2.25 5.95 -13.09
CA PRO A 25 -1.40 4.94 -13.71
C PRO A 25 0.01 5.42 -14.04
N GLN A 26 0.20 6.72 -14.27
CA GLN A 26 1.48 7.35 -14.58
C GLN A 26 2.45 7.43 -13.39
N ILE A 27 2.00 7.22 -12.15
CA ILE A 27 2.87 7.32 -10.96
C ILE A 27 3.87 6.15 -10.97
N SER A 28 5.16 6.46 -10.84
CA SER A 28 6.23 5.46 -10.78
C SER A 28 6.19 4.67 -9.46
N ILE A 29 6.73 3.44 -9.45
CA ILE A 29 6.83 2.66 -8.20
C ILE A 29 7.69 3.36 -7.13
N ILE A 30 8.73 4.10 -7.53
CA ILE A 30 9.54 4.88 -6.60
C ILE A 30 8.69 5.99 -5.96
N SER A 31 7.89 6.69 -6.77
CA SER A 31 6.94 7.68 -6.26
C SER A 31 5.89 7.04 -5.34
N MET A 32 5.43 5.82 -5.63
CA MET A 32 4.55 5.06 -4.73
C MET A 32 5.22 4.75 -3.40
N ALA A 33 6.50 4.41 -3.38
CA ALA A 33 7.25 4.16 -2.15
C ALA A 33 7.41 5.44 -1.31
N ILE A 34 7.72 6.57 -1.95
CA ILE A 34 7.81 7.88 -1.28
C ILE A 34 6.45 8.29 -0.71
N LEU A 35 5.38 8.19 -1.52
CA LEU A 35 4.02 8.43 -1.04
C LEU A 35 3.66 7.49 0.11
N GLY A 36 4.04 6.21 0.02
CA GLY A 36 3.83 5.23 1.06
C GLY A 36 4.53 5.58 2.37
N PHE A 37 5.74 6.14 2.32
CA PHE A 37 6.43 6.65 3.50
C PHE A 37 5.68 7.82 4.15
N PHE A 38 5.22 8.80 3.36
CA PHE A 38 4.45 9.94 3.90
C PHE A 38 3.09 9.52 4.46
N ILE A 39 2.38 8.63 3.76
CA ILE A 39 1.10 8.09 4.22
C ILE A 39 1.31 7.27 5.48
N GLY A 40 2.31 6.37 5.51
CA GLY A 40 2.65 5.57 6.67
C GLY A 40 3.01 6.44 7.88
N GLY A 41 3.82 7.49 7.67
CA GLY A 41 4.15 8.47 8.72
C GLY A 41 2.92 9.23 9.21
N GLY A 42 1.98 9.56 8.32
CA GLY A 42 0.71 10.19 8.69
C GLY A 42 -0.20 9.28 9.51
N ILE A 43 -0.32 8.00 9.14
CA ILE A 43 -1.07 6.97 9.90
C ILE A 43 -0.47 6.83 11.29
N GLU A 44 0.85 6.67 11.36
CA GLU A 44 1.60 6.49 12.60
C GLU A 44 1.46 7.70 13.53
N THR A 45 1.61 8.90 12.98
CA THR A 45 1.44 10.15 13.71
C THR A 45 0.01 10.24 14.26
N THR A 46 -0.99 9.87 13.46
CA THR A 46 -2.39 9.85 13.90
C THR A 46 -2.60 8.83 15.02
N GLN A 47 -2.03 7.63 14.91
CA GLN A 47 -2.08 6.60 15.95
C GLN A 47 -1.41 7.07 17.25
N TYR A 48 -0.26 7.75 17.15
CA TYR A 48 0.42 8.35 18.30
C TYR A 48 -0.44 9.41 19.02
N TYR A 49 -1.11 10.29 18.27
CA TYR A 49 -2.02 11.26 18.89
C TYR A 49 -3.24 10.58 19.51
N LEU A 50 -3.83 9.59 18.83
CA LEU A 50 -4.98 8.86 19.33
C LEU A 50 -4.64 8.00 20.57
N SER A 51 -3.44 7.45 20.67
CA SER A 51 -3.00 6.69 21.85
C SER A 51 -2.95 7.58 23.10
N HIS A 52 -2.53 8.84 22.95
CA HIS A 52 -2.51 9.81 24.04
C HIS A 52 -3.89 10.32 24.43
N ILE A 53 -4.80 10.50 23.47
CA ILE A 53 -6.14 11.04 23.73
C ILE A 53 -7.10 9.96 24.25
N PHE A 54 -7.05 8.76 23.68
CA PHE A 54 -8.01 7.68 23.94
C PHE A 54 -7.44 6.54 24.81
N LEU A 55 -6.22 6.70 25.36
CA LEU A 55 -5.53 5.69 26.18
C LEU A 55 -5.43 4.32 25.48
N ILE A 56 -5.35 4.32 24.14
CA ILE A 56 -5.13 3.09 23.37
C ILE A 56 -3.67 2.69 23.62
N ASN A 57 -3.44 1.55 24.25
CA ASN A 57 -2.11 1.06 24.62
C ASN A 57 -1.35 0.50 23.40
N ARG A 58 -1.15 1.35 22.38
CA ARG A 58 -0.36 1.06 21.18
C ARG A 58 0.85 1.98 21.16
N THR A 59 2.02 1.36 21.09
CA THR A 59 3.30 2.05 20.94
C THR A 59 3.47 2.44 19.48
N SER A 60 3.97 3.65 19.28
CA SER A 60 4.33 4.13 17.96
C SER A 60 5.70 3.57 17.53
N ASP A 61 5.83 3.00 16.33
CA ASP A 61 7.05 2.38 15.81
C ASP A 61 7.32 2.79 14.35
N ILE A 62 8.59 3.08 14.03
CA ILE A 62 9.05 3.31 12.65
C ILE A 62 8.80 2.09 11.74
N ASN A 63 8.77 0.88 12.31
CA ASN A 63 8.44 -0.33 11.57
C ASN A 63 7.02 -0.28 10.99
N ASP A 64 6.08 0.40 11.66
CA ASP A 64 4.70 0.54 11.20
C ASP A 64 4.59 1.52 10.02
N VAL A 65 5.40 2.58 10.02
CA VAL A 65 5.57 3.47 8.84
C VAL A 65 6.09 2.68 7.64
N ILE A 66 7.11 1.85 7.85
CA ILE A 66 7.72 1.03 6.81
C ILE A 66 6.73 -0.03 6.31
N ALA A 67 6.01 -0.69 7.21
CA ALA A 67 4.97 -1.66 6.89
C ALA A 67 3.88 -1.04 6.00
N ASN A 68 3.36 0.12 6.40
CA ASN A 68 2.36 0.86 5.64
C ASN A 68 2.87 1.20 4.23
N GLY A 69 4.12 1.65 4.12
CA GLY A 69 4.75 1.92 2.82
C GLY A 69 4.93 0.67 1.94
N ILE A 70 5.37 -0.45 2.53
CA ILE A 70 5.49 -1.73 1.83
C ILE A 70 4.14 -2.20 1.29
N GLY A 71 3.08 -2.13 2.10
CA GLY A 71 1.73 -2.51 1.64
C GLY A 71 1.26 -1.67 0.45
N ILE A 72 1.52 -0.35 0.46
CA ILE A 72 1.20 0.54 -0.67
C ILE A 72 1.96 0.13 -1.94
N VAL A 73 3.25 -0.19 -1.83
CA VAL A 73 4.06 -0.64 -2.97
C VAL A 73 3.57 -1.99 -3.50
N ILE A 74 3.25 -2.95 -2.61
CA ILE A 74 2.67 -4.25 -2.98
C ILE A 74 1.35 -4.04 -3.74
N GLY A 75 0.45 -3.21 -3.22
CA GLY A 75 -0.82 -2.88 -3.87
C GLY A 75 -0.63 -2.29 -5.27
N ALA A 76 0.36 -1.41 -5.43
CA ALA A 76 0.69 -0.82 -6.73
C ALA A 76 1.20 -1.88 -7.72
N ILE A 77 2.09 -2.77 -7.28
CA ILE A 77 2.61 -3.87 -8.11
C ILE A 77 1.47 -4.81 -8.54
N LEU A 78 0.59 -5.18 -7.61
CA LEU A 78 -0.58 -6.01 -7.90
C LEU A 78 -1.48 -5.38 -8.98
N MET A 79 -1.71 -4.06 -8.91
CA MET A 79 -2.48 -3.35 -9.93
C MET A 79 -1.80 -3.38 -11.30
N ILE A 80 -0.49 -3.13 -11.36
CA ILE A 80 0.28 -3.23 -12.62
C ILE A 80 0.18 -4.64 -13.20
N THR A 81 0.39 -5.67 -12.38
CA THR A 81 0.30 -7.06 -12.82
C THR A 81 -1.11 -7.38 -13.34
N TYR A 82 -2.15 -6.94 -12.64
CA TYR A 82 -3.54 -7.11 -13.07
C TYR A 82 -3.80 -6.46 -14.44
N GLU A 83 -3.34 -5.22 -14.67
CA GLU A 83 -3.50 -4.52 -15.94
C GLU A 83 -2.75 -5.22 -17.08
N LEU A 84 -1.51 -5.68 -16.84
CA LEU A 84 -0.72 -6.41 -17.82
C LEU A 84 -1.37 -7.73 -18.24
N LEU A 85 -1.91 -8.49 -17.27
CA LEU A 85 -2.60 -9.74 -17.54
C LEU A 85 -3.91 -9.52 -18.30
N THR A 86 -4.67 -8.49 -17.93
CA THR A 86 -5.94 -8.14 -18.57
C THR A 86 -5.72 -7.69 -20.02
N ASN A 87 -4.75 -6.82 -20.26
CA ASN A 87 -4.44 -6.31 -21.60
C ASN A 87 -3.91 -7.42 -22.53
N ARG A 88 -3.10 -8.35 -22.01
CA ARG A 88 -2.63 -9.53 -22.79
C ARG A 88 -3.78 -10.43 -23.20
N LYS A 89 -4.75 -10.66 -22.31
CA LYS A 89 -5.91 -11.50 -22.60
C LYS A 89 -6.75 -10.93 -23.74
N VAL A 90 -7.06 -9.63 -23.69
CA VAL A 90 -7.80 -8.92 -24.74
C VAL A 90 -7.09 -9.05 -26.10
N PHE A 91 -5.76 -8.86 -26.13
CA PHE A 91 -4.99 -9.01 -27.37
C PHE A 91 -5.04 -10.44 -27.92
N SER A 92 -4.93 -11.47 -27.07
CA SER A 92 -5.00 -12.87 -27.53
C SER A 92 -6.35 -13.25 -28.13
N GLU A 93 -7.46 -12.77 -27.57
CA GLU A 93 -8.81 -13.05 -28.06
C GLU A 93 -9.10 -12.35 -29.39
N SER A 94 -8.56 -11.15 -29.63
CA SER A 94 -8.70 -10.45 -30.91
C SER A 94 -7.99 -11.10 -32.09
N ARG A 95 -6.97 -11.94 -31.85
CA ARG A 95 -6.17 -12.61 -32.91
C ARG A 95 -6.77 -13.93 -33.39
N GLN A 96 -7.74 -14.47 -32.66
CA GLN A 96 -8.43 -15.73 -32.96
C GLN A 96 -9.77 -15.53 -33.69
N ARG A 97 -10.18 -14.28 -33.92
CA ARG A 97 -11.35 -13.90 -34.73
C ARG A 97 -10.88 -13.43 -36.10
#